data_AF-X1J4G8-F1
#
_entry.id   AF-X1J4G8-F1
#
_cell.length_a   1.000
_cell.length_b   1.000
_cell.length_c   1.000
_cell.angle_alpha   90.00
_cell.angle_beta   90.00
_cell.angle_gamma   90.00
#
_symmetry.space_group_name_H-M   'P 1'
#
loop_
_entity.id
_entity.type
_entity.pdbx_description
1 polymer ?
#
loop_
_entity_poly.entity_id
_entity_poly.type
_entity_poly.pdbx_seq_one_letter_code
_entity_poly.pdbx_strand_id
1 'polypeptide(L)'
;GLPLQILQSMAQGEVSDGERLARLQALLLGTAGLLPSQRYDRHRQSQDDEWADKLEGLWASSNGTKVLSEDDWHLFKVRPNNFPLRRIAAMSYLILRYRERGLVEQVVDMIKEAPVSGGYLRLEKGLGVTAHGYWASHFDFGLNCRTNNPTLLGRWRAADIAVNVLLPFALAWGKLDSQPGVKEKTVELYRSYPRLAANTVERHMMKQLGLNSRLVNSAQRQQGLIHIYNTLCSQGRCNCCQLSQPEVGHHVQV
;
A
#
# COMPACT_ATOMS: atom_id res chain seq x y z
N GLY A 1 10.76 -1.72 -15.84
CA GLY A 1 9.72 -2.13 -14.89
C GLY A 1 9.14 -3.45 -15.35
N LEU A 2 8.58 -4.24 -14.44
CA LEU A 2 7.92 -5.51 -14.77
C LEU A 2 6.63 -5.26 -15.57
N PRO A 3 6.48 -5.77 -16.81
CA PRO A 3 5.26 -5.59 -17.58
C PRO A 3 4.07 -6.27 -16.91
N LEU A 4 2.94 -5.55 -16.79
CA LEU A 4 1.71 -6.07 -16.17
C LEU A 4 1.20 -7.35 -16.86
N GLN A 5 1.42 -7.46 -18.16
CA GLN A 5 1.05 -8.61 -18.98
C GLN A 5 1.79 -9.90 -18.55
N ILE A 6 3.05 -9.79 -18.11
CA ILE A 6 3.84 -10.94 -17.61
C ILE A 6 3.29 -11.38 -16.25
N LEU A 7 2.92 -10.44 -15.38
CA LEU A 7 2.28 -10.77 -14.10
C LEU A 7 0.92 -11.44 -14.30
N GLN A 8 0.13 -10.97 -15.26
CA GLN A 8 -1.19 -11.53 -15.58
C GLN A 8 -1.08 -12.94 -16.16
N SER A 9 -0.15 -13.18 -17.10
CA SER A 9 0.04 -14.51 -17.68
C SER A 9 0.53 -15.53 -16.64
N MET A 10 1.42 -15.13 -15.74
CA MET A 10 1.83 -15.98 -14.61
C MET A 10 0.71 -16.25 -13.60
N ALA A 11 -0.26 -15.34 -13.50
CA ALA A 11 -1.45 -15.53 -12.67
C ALA A 11 -2.52 -16.44 -13.30
N GLN A 12 -2.33 -16.90 -14.55
CA GLN A 12 -3.28 -17.73 -15.31
C GLN A 12 -2.71 -19.14 -15.62
N GLY A 13 -3.56 -20.13 -15.93
CA GLY A 13 -3.18 -21.52 -16.30
C GLY A 13 -3.54 -22.62 -15.28
N GLU A 14 -3.34 -23.89 -15.61
CA GLU A 14 -3.65 -25.05 -14.74
C GLU A 14 -2.50 -25.37 -13.78
N VAL A 15 -2.36 -24.57 -12.72
CA VAL A 15 -1.37 -24.80 -11.65
C VAL A 15 -1.99 -24.48 -10.30
N SER A 16 -1.54 -25.16 -9.24
CA SER A 16 -2.05 -24.93 -7.89
C SER A 16 -1.80 -23.49 -7.42
N ASP A 17 -2.67 -22.95 -6.56
CA ASP A 17 -2.54 -21.60 -6.03
C ASP A 17 -1.20 -21.39 -5.29
N GLY A 18 -0.67 -22.43 -4.63
CA GLY A 18 0.64 -22.39 -3.98
C GLY A 18 1.81 -22.26 -4.95
N GLU A 19 1.78 -22.99 -6.07
CA GLU A 19 2.80 -22.88 -7.12
C GLU A 19 2.75 -21.53 -7.83
N ARG A 20 1.54 -21.04 -8.10
CA ARG A 20 1.34 -19.70 -8.67
C ARG A 20 1.84 -18.60 -7.75
N LEU A 21 1.56 -18.71 -6.45
CA LEU A 21 2.06 -17.76 -5.46
C LEU A 21 3.59 -17.73 -5.44
N ALA A 22 4.24 -18.90 -5.50
CA ALA A 22 5.70 -18.99 -5.57
C ALA A 22 6.24 -18.27 -6.82
N ARG A 23 5.66 -18.52 -8.00
CA ARG A 23 6.05 -17.84 -9.25
C ARG A 23 5.89 -16.33 -9.18
N LEU A 24 4.77 -15.84 -8.64
CA LEU A 24 4.55 -14.40 -8.44
C LEU A 24 5.59 -13.81 -7.48
N GLN A 25 5.91 -14.49 -6.38
CA GLN A 25 6.90 -14.00 -5.43
C GLN A 25 8.32 -14.01 -6.01
N ALA A 26 8.71 -15.07 -6.72
CA ALA A 26 10.00 -15.15 -7.41
C ALA A 26 10.16 -14.00 -8.40
N LEU A 27 9.15 -13.75 -9.24
CA LEU A 27 9.19 -12.67 -10.23
C LEU A 27 9.22 -11.28 -9.57
N LEU A 28 8.37 -11.04 -8.58
CA LEU A 28 8.28 -9.73 -7.93
C LEU A 28 9.51 -9.40 -7.08
N LEU A 29 9.99 -10.36 -6.26
CA LEU A 29 11.19 -10.18 -5.44
C LEU A 29 12.45 -10.16 -6.30
N GLY A 30 12.52 -11.00 -7.33
CA GLY A 30 13.63 -11.04 -8.28
C GLY A 30 13.74 -9.76 -9.10
N THR A 31 12.61 -9.22 -9.57
CA THR A 31 12.62 -7.90 -10.24
C THR A 31 13.01 -6.78 -9.27
N ALA A 32 12.65 -6.91 -7.99
CA ALA A 32 13.02 -5.95 -6.96
C ALA A 32 14.51 -6.03 -6.57
N GLY A 33 15.26 -7.04 -7.01
CA GLY A 33 16.65 -7.23 -6.56
C GLY A 33 16.73 -7.70 -5.10
N LEU A 34 15.68 -8.38 -4.60
CA LEU A 34 15.55 -8.74 -3.19
C LEU A 34 15.60 -10.25 -2.93
N LEU A 35 15.88 -11.07 -3.94
CA LEU A 35 16.18 -12.48 -3.71
C LEU A 35 17.56 -12.65 -3.05
N PRO A 36 17.79 -13.72 -2.27
CA PRO A 36 19.05 -13.91 -1.55
C PRO A 36 20.32 -13.85 -2.41
N SER A 37 20.28 -14.32 -3.66
CA SER A 37 21.40 -14.28 -4.60
C SER A 37 21.73 -12.89 -5.12
N GLN A 38 20.77 -11.96 -5.04
CA GLN A 38 20.85 -10.59 -5.57
C GLN A 38 21.34 -9.58 -4.54
N ARG A 39 21.41 -9.97 -3.26
CA ARG A 39 21.70 -9.07 -2.15
C ARG A 39 23.17 -9.10 -1.75
N TYR A 40 23.68 -7.98 -1.23
CA TYR A 40 25.10 -7.83 -0.86
C TYR A 40 25.49 -8.72 0.33
N ASP A 41 24.61 -8.87 1.31
CA ASP A 41 24.85 -9.70 2.50
C ASP A 41 24.48 -11.18 2.25
N ARG A 42 25.18 -11.82 1.31
CA ARG A 42 25.06 -13.26 1.04
C ARG A 42 25.34 -14.14 2.25
N HIS A 43 26.01 -13.61 3.29
CA HIS A 43 26.38 -14.34 4.49
C HIS A 43 25.26 -14.48 5.53
N ARG A 44 24.10 -13.83 5.33
CA ARG A 44 22.88 -14.08 6.11
C ARG A 44 22.00 -15.21 5.57
N GLN A 45 22.39 -15.84 4.47
CA GLN A 45 21.70 -17.03 3.97
C GLN A 45 21.75 -18.10 5.05
N SER A 46 20.61 -18.48 5.62
CA SER A 46 20.57 -19.74 6.34
C SER A 46 20.86 -20.81 5.30
N GLN A 47 21.92 -21.59 5.52
CA GLN A 47 22.05 -22.88 4.86
C GLN A 47 20.74 -23.63 5.15
N ASP A 48 20.05 -24.08 4.10
CA ASP A 48 18.79 -24.85 4.13
C ASP A 48 17.47 -24.04 4.22
N ASP A 49 17.30 -23.00 3.37
CA ASP A 49 16.00 -22.33 3.17
C ASP A 49 15.31 -22.84 1.89
N GLU A 50 14.55 -23.93 2.01
CA GLU A 50 13.86 -24.57 0.87
C GLU A 50 12.93 -23.61 0.11
N TRP A 51 12.33 -22.63 0.79
CA TRP A 51 11.47 -21.66 0.14
C TRP A 51 12.28 -20.67 -0.69
N ALA A 52 13.38 -20.17 -0.14
CA ALA A 52 14.31 -19.32 -0.88
C ALA A 52 14.86 -20.04 -2.12
N ASP A 53 15.32 -21.27 -1.98
CA ASP A 53 15.86 -22.08 -3.09
C ASP A 53 14.82 -22.29 -4.19
N LYS A 54 13.58 -22.56 -3.80
CA LYS A 54 12.46 -22.66 -4.76
C LYS A 54 12.27 -21.36 -5.54
N LEU A 55 12.28 -20.20 -4.85
CA LEU A 55 12.09 -18.90 -5.51
C LEU A 55 13.27 -18.56 -6.44
N GLU A 56 14.50 -18.88 -6.05
CA GLU A 56 15.70 -18.71 -6.88
C GLU A 56 15.63 -19.56 -8.15
N GLY A 57 15.24 -20.83 -8.05
CA GLY A 57 15.06 -21.70 -9.21
C GLY A 57 13.98 -21.19 -10.18
N LEU A 58 12.85 -20.73 -9.64
CA LEU A 58 11.78 -20.12 -10.43
C LEU A 58 12.23 -18.82 -11.10
N TRP A 59 12.98 -17.98 -10.39
CA TRP A 59 13.53 -16.74 -10.92
C TRP A 59 14.57 -16.98 -12.03
N ALA A 60 15.47 -17.95 -11.85
CA ALA A 60 16.47 -18.32 -12.86
C ALA A 60 15.82 -18.77 -14.18
N SER A 61 14.62 -19.35 -14.12
CA SER A 61 13.82 -19.72 -15.30
C SER A 61 13.06 -18.55 -15.94
N SER A 62 13.07 -17.37 -15.31
CA SER A 62 12.35 -16.19 -15.81
C SER A 62 13.23 -15.35 -16.74
N ASN A 63 12.79 -15.17 -17.99
CA ASN A 63 13.54 -14.40 -18.97
C ASN A 63 13.25 -12.88 -18.86
N GLY A 64 14.32 -12.08 -18.82
CA GLY A 64 14.30 -10.73 -19.41
C GLY A 64 13.66 -9.60 -18.60
N THR A 65 13.69 -9.63 -17.28
CA THR A 65 13.24 -8.50 -16.45
C THR A 65 14.39 -7.67 -15.93
N LYS A 66 14.31 -6.34 -16.13
CA LYS A 66 15.27 -5.39 -15.57
C LYS A 66 15.16 -5.42 -14.04
N VAL A 67 16.23 -5.86 -13.40
CA VAL A 67 16.38 -5.94 -11.94
C VAL A 67 16.64 -4.53 -11.38
N LEU A 68 15.95 -4.18 -10.30
CA LEU A 68 16.19 -2.98 -9.50
C LEU A 68 17.42 -3.17 -8.59
N SER A 69 18.05 -2.08 -8.16
CA SER A 69 19.15 -2.19 -7.20
C SER A 69 18.60 -2.51 -5.80
N GLU A 70 19.30 -3.32 -5.01
CA GLU A 70 18.97 -3.49 -3.59
C GLU A 70 18.97 -2.12 -2.87
N ASP A 71 19.86 -1.21 -3.27
CA ASP A 71 20.00 0.13 -2.70
C ASP A 71 18.78 1.04 -2.93
N ASP A 72 17.91 0.70 -3.90
CA ASP A 72 16.63 1.39 -4.10
C ASP A 72 15.67 1.16 -2.92
N TRP A 73 15.97 0.19 -2.05
CA TRP A 73 15.14 -0.21 -0.92
C TRP A 73 15.75 0.19 0.43
N HIS A 74 15.07 1.09 1.13
CA HIS A 74 15.46 1.46 2.49
C HIS A 74 15.03 0.41 3.51
N LEU A 75 15.95 -0.49 3.87
CA LEU A 75 15.75 -1.48 4.95
C LEU A 75 16.13 -0.94 6.34
N PHE A 76 17.04 0.06 6.39
CA PHE A 76 17.54 0.61 7.65
C PHE A 76 16.46 1.42 8.40
N LYS A 77 16.34 1.20 9.72
CA LYS A 77 15.36 1.82 10.62
C LYS A 77 13.88 1.55 10.28
N VAL A 78 13.60 0.60 9.39
CA VAL A 78 12.25 0.11 9.13
C VAL A 78 11.92 -1.01 10.12
N ARG A 79 10.71 -0.98 10.70
CA ARG A 79 10.26 -2.10 11.56
C ARG A 79 10.11 -3.37 10.70
N PRO A 80 10.44 -4.58 11.20
CA PRO A 80 10.38 -5.82 10.40
C PRO A 80 9.05 -6.05 9.66
N ASN A 81 7.91 -5.72 10.27
CA ASN A 81 6.59 -5.78 9.62
C ASN A 81 6.44 -4.91 8.37
N ASN A 82 7.29 -3.91 8.19
CA ASN A 82 7.26 -2.97 7.09
C ASN A 82 8.37 -3.24 6.06
N PHE A 83 9.13 -4.33 6.19
CA PHE A 83 10.16 -4.67 5.22
C PHE A 83 9.59 -4.80 3.80
N PRO A 84 10.29 -4.27 2.78
CA PRO A 84 9.96 -4.39 1.37
C PRO A 84 9.58 -5.81 0.95
N LEU A 85 10.33 -6.83 1.40
CA LEU A 85 10.07 -8.22 1.07
C LEU A 85 8.67 -8.66 1.50
N ARG A 86 8.26 -8.35 2.74
CA ARG A 86 6.91 -8.65 3.23
C ARG A 86 5.83 -7.89 2.48
N ARG A 87 6.10 -6.66 2.04
CA ARG A 87 5.14 -5.87 1.25
C ARG A 87 4.97 -6.42 -0.15
N ILE A 88 6.07 -6.85 -0.78
CA ILE A 88 6.05 -7.49 -2.09
C ILE A 88 5.36 -8.85 -2.00
N ALA A 89 5.64 -9.63 -0.95
CA ALA A 89 4.89 -10.85 -0.66
C ALA A 89 3.39 -10.56 -0.50
N ALA A 90 3.00 -9.52 0.25
CA ALA A 90 1.59 -9.13 0.38
C ALA A 90 0.93 -8.83 -0.98
N MET A 91 1.66 -8.15 -1.87
CA MET A 91 1.19 -7.87 -3.23
C MET A 91 0.95 -9.15 -4.04
N SER A 92 1.80 -10.17 -3.91
CA SER A 92 1.60 -11.46 -4.60
C SER A 92 0.29 -12.13 -4.16
N TYR A 93 -0.07 -12.06 -2.87
CA TYR A 93 -1.35 -12.57 -2.38
C TYR A 93 -2.55 -11.80 -2.93
N LEU A 94 -2.45 -10.47 -3.06
CA LEU A 94 -3.52 -9.66 -3.64
C LEU A 94 -3.71 -9.93 -5.14
N ILE A 95 -2.62 -10.05 -5.89
CA ILE A 95 -2.65 -10.44 -7.31
C ILE A 95 -3.32 -11.81 -7.46
N LEU A 96 -2.89 -12.80 -6.65
CA LEU A 96 -3.46 -14.14 -6.68
C LEU A 96 -4.95 -14.17 -6.34
N ARG A 97 -5.35 -13.42 -5.30
CA ARG A 97 -6.74 -13.34 -4.81
C ARG A 97 -7.68 -12.76 -5.86
N TYR A 98 -7.21 -11.75 -6.60
CA TYR A 98 -8.02 -11.01 -7.56
C TYR A 98 -7.68 -11.32 -9.01
N ARG A 99 -7.09 -12.49 -9.27
CA ARG A 99 -6.60 -12.88 -10.61
C ARG A 99 -7.69 -13.00 -11.67
N GLU A 100 -8.91 -13.42 -11.29
CA GLU A 100 -9.96 -13.73 -12.27
C GLU A 100 -10.56 -12.48 -12.91
N ARG A 101 -10.82 -11.46 -12.11
CA ARG A 101 -11.31 -10.14 -12.58
C ARG A 101 -10.18 -9.14 -12.83
N GLY A 102 -9.01 -9.37 -12.22
CA GLY A 102 -7.92 -8.41 -12.19
C GLY A 102 -8.10 -7.33 -11.11
N LEU A 103 -6.99 -6.68 -10.76
CA LEU A 103 -6.94 -5.71 -9.66
C LEU A 103 -7.77 -4.45 -9.92
N VAL A 104 -7.80 -3.94 -11.16
CA VAL A 104 -8.49 -2.69 -11.50
C VAL A 104 -10.00 -2.86 -11.35
N GLU A 105 -10.56 -3.88 -12.00
CA GLU A 105 -11.98 -4.20 -11.89
C GLU A 105 -12.38 -4.45 -10.43
N GLN A 106 -11.57 -5.20 -9.70
CA GLN A 106 -11.82 -5.44 -8.28
C GLN A 106 -11.87 -4.15 -7.45
N VAL A 107 -10.97 -3.19 -7.70
CA VAL A 107 -10.98 -1.90 -6.99
C VAL A 107 -12.25 -1.13 -7.32
N VAL A 108 -12.66 -1.10 -8.59
CA VAL A 108 -13.89 -0.43 -9.02
C VAL A 108 -15.12 -1.06 -8.36
N ASP A 109 -15.21 -2.39 -8.34
CA ASP A 109 -16.31 -3.12 -7.69
C ASP A 109 -16.35 -2.86 -6.18
N MET A 110 -15.19 -2.87 -5.51
CA MET A 110 -15.12 -2.53 -4.08
C MET A 110 -15.68 -1.14 -3.78
N ILE A 111 -15.46 -0.16 -4.66
CA ILE A 111 -16.01 1.19 -4.53
C ILE A 111 -17.52 1.19 -4.77
N LYS A 112 -17.99 0.57 -5.87
CA LYS A 112 -19.41 0.51 -6.24
C LYS A 112 -20.26 -0.16 -5.14
N GLU A 113 -19.77 -1.27 -4.61
CA GLU A 113 -20.48 -2.09 -3.62
C GLU A 113 -20.33 -1.58 -2.18
N ALA A 114 -19.41 -0.64 -1.91
CA ALA A 114 -19.21 -0.14 -0.56
C ALA A 114 -20.42 0.67 -0.10
N PRO A 115 -20.98 0.41 1.10
CA PRO A 115 -21.99 1.30 1.67
C PRO A 115 -21.37 2.67 1.97
N VAL A 116 -22.17 3.74 1.93
CA VAL A 116 -21.67 5.10 2.21
C VAL A 116 -21.17 5.21 3.66
N SER A 117 -21.93 4.64 4.59
CA SER A 117 -21.52 4.52 5.99
C SER A 117 -20.76 3.21 6.20
N GLY A 118 -19.58 3.28 6.81
CA GLY A 118 -18.75 2.10 7.09
C GLY A 118 -18.07 1.47 5.88
N GLY A 119 -18.25 2.00 4.66
CA GLY A 119 -17.66 1.45 3.43
C GLY A 119 -16.13 1.35 3.46
N TYR A 120 -15.47 2.24 4.20
CA TYR A 120 -14.02 2.18 4.41
C TYR A 120 -13.55 0.84 4.99
N LEU A 121 -14.36 0.18 5.84
CA LEU A 121 -14.04 -1.14 6.40
C LEU A 121 -13.99 -2.23 5.31
N ARG A 122 -14.83 -2.11 4.27
CA ARG A 122 -14.81 -3.01 3.12
C ARG A 122 -13.49 -2.86 2.37
N LEU A 123 -13.05 -1.62 2.15
CA LEU A 123 -11.77 -1.32 1.50
C LEU A 123 -10.59 -1.87 2.31
N GLU A 124 -10.58 -1.62 3.62
CA GLU A 124 -9.55 -2.15 4.53
C GLU A 124 -9.51 -3.69 4.52
N LYS A 125 -10.68 -4.33 4.56
CA LYS A 125 -10.80 -5.79 4.53
C LYS A 125 -10.34 -6.39 3.19
N GLY A 126 -10.69 -5.77 2.07
CA GLY A 126 -10.25 -6.22 0.74
C GLY A 126 -8.73 -6.20 0.58
N LEU A 127 -8.08 -5.18 1.15
CA LEU A 127 -6.62 -5.06 1.18
C LEU A 127 -5.94 -5.95 2.21
N GLY A 128 -6.65 -6.44 3.22
CA GLY A 128 -6.08 -7.25 4.30
C GLY A 128 -5.40 -8.52 3.78
N VAL A 129 -4.16 -8.76 4.19
CA VAL A 129 -3.40 -9.97 3.81
C VAL A 129 -2.87 -10.68 5.04
N THR A 130 -3.26 -11.95 5.14
CA THR A 130 -2.74 -12.92 6.08
C THR A 130 -2.02 -13.99 5.26
N ALA A 131 -0.72 -14.16 5.50
CA ALA A 131 0.09 -15.21 4.92
C ALA A 131 -0.12 -16.55 5.62
N HIS A 132 0.14 -17.60 4.85
CA HIS A 132 0.32 -18.97 5.31
C HIS A 132 1.71 -19.43 4.85
N GLY A 133 2.33 -20.35 5.58
CA GLY A 133 3.67 -20.86 5.26
C GLY A 133 4.79 -19.87 5.59
N TYR A 134 5.77 -19.74 4.69
CA TYR A 134 7.05 -19.06 4.93
C TYR A 134 6.91 -17.67 5.58
N TRP A 135 6.14 -16.78 4.95
CA TRP A 135 5.99 -15.38 5.42
C TRP A 135 5.17 -15.23 6.71
N ALA A 136 4.50 -16.29 7.17
CA ALA A 136 3.85 -16.28 8.48
C ALA A 136 4.85 -16.43 9.63
N SER A 137 5.99 -17.09 9.38
CA SER A 137 7.04 -17.31 10.36
C SER A 137 8.33 -16.55 10.06
N HIS A 138 8.44 -15.83 8.94
CA HIS A 138 9.67 -15.13 8.55
C HIS A 138 9.46 -13.64 8.24
N PHE A 139 10.38 -12.78 8.70
CA PHE A 139 10.40 -11.36 8.35
C PHE A 139 11.20 -11.06 7.08
N ASP A 140 12.22 -11.84 6.82
CA ASP A 140 13.16 -11.81 5.69
C ASP A 140 13.63 -13.26 5.46
N PHE A 141 14.35 -13.52 4.37
CA PHE A 141 14.97 -14.81 4.12
C PHE A 141 15.91 -15.22 5.26
N GLY A 142 15.76 -16.42 5.79
CA GLY A 142 16.48 -16.91 6.97
C GLY A 142 16.18 -16.20 8.30
N LEU A 143 15.34 -15.14 8.31
CA LEU A 143 15.04 -14.35 9.50
C LEU A 143 13.68 -14.73 10.11
N ASN A 144 13.73 -15.68 11.05
CA ASN A 144 12.56 -16.16 11.76
C ASN A 144 11.91 -15.11 12.69
N CYS A 145 10.59 -15.16 12.77
CA CYS A 145 9.77 -14.50 13.76
C CYS A 145 9.84 -15.28 15.08
N ARG A 146 10.06 -14.60 16.21
CA ARG A 146 10.00 -15.24 17.55
C ARG A 146 8.62 -15.81 17.88
N THR A 147 7.58 -15.21 17.30
CA THR A 147 6.18 -15.62 17.41
C THR A 147 5.55 -15.49 16.03
N ASN A 148 4.74 -16.47 15.61
CA ASN A 148 4.04 -16.43 14.33
C ASN A 148 3.36 -15.08 14.10
N ASN A 149 3.61 -14.48 12.94
CA ASN A 149 3.06 -13.21 12.54
C ASN A 149 2.55 -13.31 11.10
N PRO A 150 1.38 -13.95 10.93
CA PRO A 150 0.82 -14.20 9.61
C PRO A 150 0.34 -12.92 8.93
N THR A 151 0.13 -11.83 9.65
CA THR A 151 -0.34 -10.58 9.03
C THR A 151 0.78 -9.92 8.21
N LEU A 152 0.64 -9.91 6.88
CA LEU A 152 1.50 -9.14 5.97
C LEU A 152 0.97 -7.73 5.76
N LEU A 153 -0.36 -7.60 5.66
CA LEU A 153 -1.02 -6.31 5.47
C LEU A 153 -2.19 -6.21 6.45
N GLY A 154 -1.92 -5.55 7.58
CA GLY A 154 -2.90 -5.32 8.63
C GLY A 154 -3.76 -4.07 8.40
N ARG A 155 -4.80 -3.91 9.22
CA ARG A 155 -5.80 -2.85 9.12
C ARG A 155 -5.22 -1.44 8.93
N TRP A 156 -4.26 -1.04 9.76
CA TRP A 156 -3.64 0.29 9.69
C TRP A 156 -2.97 0.56 8.34
N ARG A 157 -2.24 -0.44 7.81
CA ARG A 157 -1.58 -0.31 6.50
C ARG A 157 -2.60 -0.34 5.37
N ALA A 158 -3.65 -1.15 5.50
CA ALA A 158 -4.76 -1.17 4.55
C ALA A 158 -5.43 0.21 4.47
N ALA A 159 -5.62 0.87 5.62
CA ALA A 159 -6.18 2.22 5.66
C ALA A 159 -5.28 3.26 4.97
N ASP A 160 -3.97 3.21 5.22
CA ASP A 160 -3.00 4.06 4.52
C ASP A 160 -3.07 3.86 3.00
N ILE A 161 -3.12 2.61 2.52
CA ILE A 161 -3.19 2.29 1.09
C ILE A 161 -4.54 2.72 0.51
N ALA A 162 -5.63 2.53 1.23
CA ALA A 162 -6.96 2.94 0.78
C ALA A 162 -7.01 4.45 0.52
N VAL A 163 -6.51 5.26 1.47
CA VAL A 163 -6.54 6.73 1.38
C VAL A 163 -5.52 7.29 0.39
N ASN A 164 -4.29 6.76 0.39
CA ASN A 164 -3.20 7.34 -0.41
C ASN A 164 -3.11 6.74 -1.83
N VAL A 165 -3.72 5.58 -2.08
CA VAL A 165 -3.58 4.86 -3.36
C VAL A 165 -4.94 4.52 -3.95
N LEU A 166 -5.79 3.75 -3.27
CA LEU A 166 -7.02 3.24 -3.87
C LEU A 166 -8.03 4.35 -4.22
N LEU A 167 -8.34 5.24 -3.28
CA LEU A 167 -9.31 6.30 -3.50
C LEU A 167 -8.83 7.31 -4.57
N PRO A 168 -7.57 7.81 -4.55
CA PRO A 168 -7.04 8.62 -5.65
C PRO A 168 -7.07 7.91 -7.01
N PHE A 169 -6.70 6.63 -7.04
CA PHE A 169 -6.75 5.82 -8.27
C PHE A 169 -8.18 5.66 -8.78
N ALA A 170 -9.13 5.27 -7.94
CA ALA A 170 -10.53 5.09 -8.32
C ALA A 170 -11.17 6.39 -8.82
N LEU A 171 -10.79 7.53 -8.21
CA LEU A 171 -11.23 8.85 -8.66
C LEU A 171 -10.69 9.18 -10.05
N ALA A 172 -9.41 8.89 -10.31
CA ALA A 172 -8.80 9.09 -11.62
C ALA A 172 -9.41 8.15 -12.68
N TRP A 173 -9.60 6.88 -12.32
CA TRP A 173 -10.22 5.87 -13.19
C TRP A 173 -11.65 6.26 -13.57
N GLY A 174 -12.48 6.63 -12.61
CA GLY A 174 -13.87 7.05 -12.87
C GLY A 174 -13.97 8.28 -13.78
N LYS A 175 -12.96 9.17 -13.79
CA LYS A 175 -12.87 10.29 -14.73
C LYS A 175 -12.44 9.84 -16.13
N LEU A 176 -11.44 8.95 -16.21
CA LEU A 176 -10.90 8.47 -17.49
C LEU A 176 -11.91 7.60 -18.24
N ASP A 177 -12.56 6.69 -17.52
CA ASP A 177 -13.47 5.67 -18.07
C ASP A 177 -14.93 6.15 -18.13
N SER A 178 -15.18 7.44 -17.89
CA SER A 178 -16.52 8.06 -17.90
C SER A 178 -17.56 7.32 -17.04
N GLN A 179 -17.15 6.84 -15.86
CA GLN A 179 -18.02 6.19 -14.88
C GLN A 179 -18.34 7.18 -13.73
N PRO A 180 -19.33 8.09 -13.89
CA PRO A 180 -19.64 9.10 -12.87
C PRO A 180 -19.94 8.45 -11.51
N GLY A 181 -20.77 7.40 -11.48
CA GLY A 181 -21.12 6.71 -10.23
C GLY A 181 -19.92 6.26 -9.40
N VAL A 182 -18.81 5.85 -10.02
CA VAL A 182 -17.57 5.48 -9.31
C VAL A 182 -16.89 6.72 -8.72
N LYS A 183 -16.82 7.81 -9.49
CA LYS A 183 -16.25 9.09 -9.06
C LYS A 183 -17.02 9.66 -7.85
N GLU A 184 -18.34 9.79 -7.95
CA GLU A 184 -19.15 10.33 -6.86
C GLU A 184 -19.03 9.46 -5.60
N LYS A 185 -19.14 8.14 -5.76
CA LYS A 185 -19.00 7.20 -4.65
C LYS A 185 -17.62 7.25 -3.98
N THR A 186 -16.56 7.38 -4.78
CA THR A 186 -15.19 7.54 -4.27
C THR A 186 -15.06 8.79 -3.41
N VAL A 187 -15.62 9.92 -3.85
CA VAL A 187 -15.60 11.18 -3.11
C VAL A 187 -16.38 11.06 -1.80
N GLU A 188 -17.55 10.41 -1.81
CA GLU A 188 -18.33 10.13 -0.61
C GLU A 188 -17.57 9.28 0.39
N LEU A 189 -16.98 8.16 -0.06
CA LEU A 189 -16.16 7.28 0.77
C LEU A 189 -14.96 8.02 1.36
N TYR A 190 -14.32 8.90 0.59
CA TYR A 190 -13.18 9.67 1.08
C TYR A 190 -13.59 10.70 2.15
N ARG A 191 -14.73 11.36 1.97
CA ARG A 191 -15.29 12.30 2.95
C ARG A 191 -15.67 11.62 4.26
N SER A 192 -16.22 10.40 4.19
CA SER A 192 -16.62 9.61 5.36
C SER A 192 -15.50 8.76 5.97
N TYR A 193 -14.31 8.72 5.34
CA TYR A 193 -13.19 7.93 5.81
C TYR A 193 -12.67 8.48 7.16
N PRO A 194 -12.58 7.64 8.23
CA PRO A 194 -12.07 8.08 9.52
C PRO A 194 -10.64 8.58 9.44
N ARG A 195 -10.21 9.29 10.48
CA ARG A 195 -8.81 9.70 10.57
C ARG A 195 -7.86 8.51 10.55
N LEU A 196 -6.76 8.68 9.83
CA LEU A 196 -5.58 7.82 9.92
C LEU A 196 -4.73 8.21 11.13
N ALA A 197 -3.70 7.40 11.39
CA ALA A 197 -2.70 7.70 12.41
C ALA A 197 -2.05 9.07 12.16
N ALA A 198 -1.97 9.89 13.20
CA ALA A 198 -1.50 11.25 13.07
C ALA A 198 -0.03 11.32 12.65
N ASN A 199 0.28 12.15 11.66
CA ASN A 199 1.66 12.41 11.25
C ASN A 199 2.21 13.72 11.87
N THR A 200 3.52 13.94 11.76
CA THR A 200 4.21 15.11 12.34
C THR A 200 3.71 16.42 11.73
N VAL A 201 3.49 16.43 10.42
CA VAL A 201 3.00 17.60 9.67
C VAL A 201 1.59 17.99 10.10
N GLU A 202 0.68 17.03 10.22
CA GLU A 202 -0.68 17.21 10.68
C GLU A 202 -0.70 17.80 12.10
N ARG A 203 0.07 17.21 13.03
CA ARG A 203 0.15 17.73 14.40
C ARG A 203 0.68 19.17 14.43
N HIS A 204 1.68 19.46 13.61
CA HIS A 204 2.23 20.80 13.48
C HIS A 204 1.17 21.79 12.95
N MET A 205 0.51 21.44 11.85
CA MET A 205 -0.54 22.26 11.23
C MET A 205 -1.75 22.48 12.15
N MET A 206 -2.18 21.44 12.86
CA MET A 206 -3.26 21.56 13.85
C MET A 206 -2.89 22.57 14.94
N LYS A 207 -1.66 22.50 15.46
CA LYS A 207 -1.18 23.46 16.46
C LYS A 207 -1.06 24.87 15.89
N GLN A 208 -0.50 25.02 14.70
CA GLN A 208 -0.28 26.32 14.05
C GLN A 208 -1.60 27.04 13.74
N LEU A 209 -2.65 26.30 13.39
CA LEU A 209 -3.95 26.83 13.01
C LEU A 209 -4.99 26.79 14.16
N GLY A 210 -4.60 26.34 15.36
CA GLY A 210 -5.52 26.21 16.50
C GLY A 210 -6.64 25.19 16.28
N LEU A 211 -6.43 24.19 15.41
CA LEU A 211 -7.42 23.16 15.08
C LEU A 211 -7.42 22.02 16.10
N ASN A 212 -8.61 21.51 16.39
CA ASN A 212 -8.79 20.33 17.24
C ASN A 212 -9.23 19.10 16.42
N SER A 213 -9.28 17.95 17.08
CA SER A 213 -9.67 16.67 16.48
C SER A 213 -11.13 16.59 16.02
N ARG A 214 -12.02 17.43 16.56
CA ARG A 214 -13.43 17.50 16.15
C ARG A 214 -13.56 18.16 14.77
N LEU A 215 -12.70 19.14 14.49
CA LEU A 215 -12.61 19.77 13.18
C LEU A 215 -11.83 18.91 12.20
N VAL A 216 -10.67 18.38 12.57
CA VAL A 216 -9.90 17.47 11.70
C VAL A 216 -10.34 16.04 11.97
N ASN A 217 -11.56 15.68 11.57
CA ASN A 217 -12.24 14.43 11.94
C ASN A 217 -12.27 13.34 10.85
N SER A 218 -11.67 13.58 9.69
CA SER A 218 -11.62 12.62 8.58
C SER A 218 -10.25 12.58 7.92
N ALA A 219 -9.95 11.48 7.22
CA ALA A 219 -8.72 11.35 6.44
C ALA A 219 -8.61 12.46 5.37
N GLN A 220 -9.74 12.87 4.78
CA GLN A 220 -9.76 13.99 3.83
C GLN A 220 -9.22 15.28 4.45
N ARG A 221 -9.66 15.64 5.66
CA ARG A 221 -9.20 16.86 6.33
C ARG A 221 -7.73 16.76 6.74
N GLN A 222 -7.27 15.59 7.18
CA GLN A 222 -5.85 15.35 7.45
C GLN A 222 -4.98 15.56 6.21
N GLN A 223 -5.39 14.99 5.07
CA GLN A 223 -4.69 15.16 3.80
C GLN A 223 -4.75 16.59 3.29
N GLY A 224 -5.85 17.31 3.53
CA GLY A 224 -5.94 18.75 3.27
C GLY A 224 -4.88 19.55 4.01
N LEU A 225 -4.67 19.28 5.31
CA LEU A 225 -3.62 19.96 6.09
C LEU A 225 -2.21 19.65 5.57
N ILE A 226 -1.94 18.38 5.24
CA ILE A 226 -0.66 17.97 4.67
C ILE A 226 -0.42 18.67 3.33
N HIS A 227 -1.46 18.75 2.48
CA HIS A 227 -1.39 19.43 1.20
C HIS A 227 -1.05 20.91 1.38
N ILE A 228 -1.79 21.62 2.23
CA ILE A 228 -1.55 23.05 2.52
C ILE A 228 -0.13 23.28 3.04
N TYR A 229 0.35 22.42 3.94
CA TYR A 229 1.72 22.52 4.44
C TYR A 229 2.76 22.40 3.31
N ASN A 230 2.61 21.37 2.46
CA ASN A 230 3.57 21.07 1.39
C ASN A 230 3.54 22.09 0.24
N THR A 231 2.38 22.71 -0.04
CA THR A 231 2.23 23.63 -1.18
C THR A 231 2.31 25.10 -0.81
N LEU A 232 2.05 25.46 0.45
CA LEU A 232 2.00 26.85 0.91
C LEU A 232 2.94 27.11 2.10
N CYS A 233 2.70 26.48 3.26
CA CYS A 233 3.40 26.87 4.51
C CYS A 233 4.91 26.63 4.44
N SER A 234 5.35 25.48 3.91
CA SER A 234 6.76 25.15 3.73
C SER A 234 7.49 26.08 2.76
N GLN A 235 6.75 26.80 1.90
CA GLN A 235 7.28 27.76 0.93
C GLN A 235 7.08 29.22 1.39
N GLY A 236 6.55 29.46 2.59
CA GLY A 236 6.27 30.81 3.10
C GLY A 236 5.16 31.56 2.37
N ARG A 237 4.30 30.88 1.59
CA ARG A 237 3.26 31.51 0.73
C ARG A 237 1.98 31.87 1.51
N CYS A 238 2.13 32.50 2.66
CA CYS A 238 1.01 32.85 3.54
C CYS A 238 0.04 33.84 2.88
N ASN A 239 0.53 34.77 2.07
CA ASN A 239 -0.28 35.73 1.31
C ASN A 239 -1.26 35.08 0.31
N CYS A 240 -0.99 33.85 -0.14
CA CYS A 240 -1.87 33.09 -1.02
C CYS A 240 -2.74 32.07 -0.25
N CYS A 241 -2.58 31.97 1.07
CA CYS A 241 -3.26 30.99 1.88
C CYS A 241 -4.63 31.53 2.33
N GLN A 242 -5.71 30.84 1.95
CA GLN A 242 -7.07 31.22 2.39
C GLN A 242 -7.24 31.15 3.91
N LEU A 243 -6.38 30.40 4.61
CA LEU A 243 -6.38 30.29 6.06
C LEU A 243 -5.60 31.41 6.76
N SER A 244 -4.93 32.30 6.03
CA SER A 244 -4.19 33.44 6.62
C SER A 244 -5.06 34.66 6.89
N GLN A 245 -6.30 34.67 6.41
CA GLN A 245 -7.21 35.81 6.62
C GLN A 245 -7.79 35.79 8.05
N PRO A 246 -7.81 36.93 8.76
CA PRO A 246 -8.20 36.99 10.16
C PRO A 246 -9.66 36.57 10.42
N GLU A 247 -10.54 36.67 9.43
CA GLU A 247 -11.97 36.31 9.54
C GLU A 247 -12.20 34.79 9.70
N VAL A 248 -11.30 33.94 9.19
CA VAL A 248 -11.42 32.48 9.27
C VAL A 248 -11.01 31.96 10.66
N GLY A 249 -10.16 32.70 11.39
CA GLY A 249 -9.70 32.32 12.74
C GLY A 249 -10.82 32.25 13.79
N HIS A 250 -11.92 32.98 13.58
CA HIS A 250 -13.08 32.96 14.48
C HIS A 250 -14.12 31.88 14.15
N HIS A 251 -14.24 31.45 12.89
CA HIS A 251 -15.14 30.35 12.51
C HIS A 251 -14.58 28.95 12.81
N VAL A 252 -13.31 28.88 13.17
CA VAL A 252 -12.56 27.67 13.45
C VAL A 252 -12.51 27.35 14.97
N GLN A 253 -13.02 28.24 15.82
CA GLN A 253 -13.14 27.99 17.26
C GLN A 253 -14.56 27.55 17.63
N VAL A 254 -14.91 26.27 17.35
CA VAL A 254 -16.05 25.56 17.97
C VAL A 254 -15.69 24.09 18.21
#